data_AF-A0A3A4RDZ1-F1
#
_entry.id   AF-A0A3A4RDZ1-F1
#
_cell.length_a   1.000
_cell.length_b   1.000
_cell.length_c   1.000
_cell.angle_alpha   90.00
_cell.angle_beta   90.00
_cell.angle_gamma   90.00
#
_symmetry.space_group_name_H-M   'P 1'
#
loop_
_entity.id
_entity.type
_entity.pdbx_description
1 polymer ?
#
loop_
_entity_poly.entity_id
_entity_poly.type
_entity_poly.pdbx_seq_one_letter_code
_entity_poly.pdbx_strand_id
1 'polypeptide(L)'
;MSKISRFIIWICSKFTRNEIEQIINGLVDVLQDRNPEVKPKDDFKEKHPNYRNFSVDPLAPLPEPPQPKEPLPSKYYKLLLAEYQLKCGKRLSPVKYRPSSQQVPEHTSCACWTGIWGRP
;
A
#
# COMPACT_ATOMS: atom_id res chain seq x y z
N MET A 1 -26.89 7.14 14.26
CA MET A 1 -27.42 7.41 12.90
C MET A 1 -26.41 6.97 11.85
N SER A 2 -26.86 6.35 10.75
CA SER A 2 -25.99 5.99 9.62
C SER A 2 -25.51 7.25 8.87
N LYS A 3 -24.43 7.14 8.08
CA LYS A 3 -23.96 8.25 7.22
C LYS A 3 -25.06 8.68 6.23
N ILE A 4 -25.79 7.71 5.71
CA ILE A 4 -26.88 7.91 4.74
C ILE A 4 -28.05 8.68 5.39
N SER A 5 -28.49 8.29 6.59
CA SER A 5 -29.60 8.98 7.27
C SER A 5 -29.27 10.44 7.57
N ARG A 6 -28.01 10.75 7.95
CA ARG A 6 -27.57 12.14 8.15
C ARG A 6 -27.60 12.94 6.84
N PHE A 7 -27.20 12.31 5.73
CA PHE A 7 -27.24 12.95 4.42
C PHE A 7 -28.67 13.24 3.96
N ILE A 8 -29.60 12.31 4.17
CA ILE A 8 -31.03 12.50 3.85
C ILE A 8 -31.59 13.69 4.65
N ILE A 9 -31.34 13.74 5.96
CA ILE A 9 -31.79 14.86 6.81
C ILE A 9 -31.19 16.19 6.32
N TRP A 10 -29.91 16.19 5.95
CA TRP A 10 -29.25 17.39 5.43
C TRP A 10 -29.87 17.88 4.12
N ILE A 11 -30.15 16.98 3.16
CA ILE A 11 -30.83 17.34 1.90
C ILE A 11 -32.20 17.95 2.20
N CYS A 12 -33.01 17.30 3.05
CA CYS A 12 -34.34 17.80 3.39
C CYS A 12 -34.30 19.16 4.12
N SER A 13 -33.18 19.51 4.77
CA SER A 13 -32.99 20.82 5.40
C SER A 13 -32.56 21.93 4.45
N LYS A 14 -32.12 21.57 3.23
CA LYS A 14 -31.51 22.50 2.27
C LYS A 14 -32.32 22.72 1.00
N PHE A 15 -33.12 21.75 0.60
CA PHE A 15 -33.82 21.75 -0.69
C PHE A 15 -35.33 21.63 -0.52
N THR A 16 -36.06 22.24 -1.45
CA THR A 16 -37.51 22.08 -1.60
C THR A 16 -37.86 20.74 -2.24
N ARG A 17 -39.12 20.33 -2.16
CA ARG A 17 -39.59 19.06 -2.73
C ARG A 17 -39.23 18.91 -4.22
N ASN A 18 -39.46 19.93 -5.04
CA ASN A 18 -39.17 19.87 -6.48
C ASN A 18 -37.67 19.72 -6.75
N GLU A 19 -36.83 20.41 -5.99
CA GLU A 19 -35.37 20.30 -6.13
C GLU A 19 -34.88 18.91 -5.70
N ILE A 20 -35.48 18.33 -4.65
CA ILE A 20 -35.19 16.96 -4.24
C ILE A 20 -35.57 15.96 -5.34
N GLU A 21 -36.73 16.14 -5.98
CA GLU A 21 -37.14 15.29 -7.12
C GLU A 21 -36.16 15.42 -8.29
N GLN A 22 -35.63 16.62 -8.59
CA GLN A 22 -34.58 16.80 -9.59
C GLN A 22 -33.26 16.11 -9.22
N ILE A 23 -32.83 16.21 -7.96
CA ILE A 23 -31.63 15.53 -7.47
C ILE A 23 -31.79 14.00 -7.61
N ILE A 24 -32.95 13.46 -7.24
CA ILE A 24 -33.24 12.03 -7.38
C ILE A 24 -33.16 11.60 -8.84
N ASN A 25 -33.78 12.35 -9.76
CA ASN A 25 -33.72 12.04 -11.18
C ASN A 25 -32.28 12.05 -11.71
N GLY A 26 -31.46 13.03 -11.32
CA GLY A 26 -30.04 13.07 -11.69
C GLY A 26 -29.25 11.88 -11.13
N LEU A 27 -29.53 11.45 -9.89
CA LEU A 27 -28.91 10.25 -9.32
C LEU A 27 -29.36 8.97 -10.05
N VAL A 28 -30.63 8.88 -10.46
CA VAL A 28 -31.15 7.77 -11.25
C VAL A 28 -30.47 7.70 -12.62
N ASP A 29 -30.26 8.85 -13.27
CA ASP A 29 -29.56 8.92 -14.56
C ASP A 29 -28.10 8.46 -14.45
N VAL A 30 -27.42 8.82 -13.35
CA VAL A 30 -26.07 8.31 -13.04
C VAL A 30 -26.06 6.80 -12.83
N LEU A 31 -27.06 6.25 -12.12
CA LEU A 31 -27.18 4.81 -11.91
C LEU A 31 -27.50 4.04 -13.20
N GLN A 32 -28.08 4.70 -14.20
CA GLN A 32 -28.41 4.13 -15.51
C GLN A 32 -27.31 4.37 -16.56
N ASP A 33 -26.13 4.86 -16.15
CA ASP A 33 -25.01 5.22 -17.04
C ASP A 33 -25.39 6.22 -18.15
N ARG A 34 -26.46 7.00 -17.96
CA ARG A 34 -26.94 8.00 -18.93
C ARG A 34 -26.12 9.29 -18.91
N ASN A 35 -25.28 9.46 -17.89
CA ASN A 35 -24.39 10.61 -17.76
C ASN A 35 -22.91 10.16 -17.75
N PRO A 36 -22.13 10.43 -18.83
CA PRO A 36 -20.73 10.02 -18.91
C PRO A 36 -19.79 10.81 -17.99
N GLU A 37 -20.18 11.99 -17.51
CA GLU A 37 -19.33 12.88 -16.70
C GLU A 37 -19.26 12.47 -15.23
N VAL A 38 -20.32 11.84 -14.71
CA VAL A 38 -20.44 11.51 -13.30
C VAL A 38 -20.68 10.01 -13.15
N LYS A 39 -19.69 9.31 -12.57
CA LYS A 39 -19.77 7.86 -12.33
C LYS A 39 -19.74 7.54 -10.84
N PRO A 40 -20.44 6.48 -10.41
CA PRO A 40 -20.32 5.99 -9.04
C PRO A 40 -18.88 5.64 -8.70
N LYS A 41 -18.50 5.80 -7.43
CA LYS A 41 -17.15 5.49 -6.96
C LYS A 41 -16.77 4.01 -7.16
N ASP A 42 -17.77 3.14 -7.24
CA ASP A 42 -17.59 1.70 -7.43
C ASP A 42 -17.24 1.30 -8.87
N ASP A 43 -17.57 2.12 -9.89
CA ASP A 43 -17.26 1.88 -11.32
C ASP A 43 -15.75 1.65 -11.54
N PHE A 44 -14.90 2.34 -10.77
CA PHE A 44 -13.45 2.15 -10.82
C PHE A 44 -13.04 0.73 -10.37
N LYS A 45 -13.68 0.19 -9.33
CA LYS A 45 -13.38 -1.16 -8.83
C LYS A 45 -13.90 -2.25 -9.76
N GLU A 46 -15.04 -2.03 -10.40
CA GLU A 46 -15.58 -2.96 -11.39
C GLU A 46 -14.65 -3.10 -12.60
N LYS A 47 -14.10 -1.98 -13.09
CA LYS A 47 -13.13 -1.97 -14.20
C LYS A 47 -11.77 -2.54 -13.82
N HIS A 48 -11.41 -2.47 -12.54
CA HIS A 48 -10.12 -2.91 -12.04
C HIS A 48 -10.30 -3.85 -10.83
N PRO A 49 -10.80 -5.08 -11.05
CA PRO A 49 -11.13 -6.01 -9.95
C PRO A 49 -9.91 -6.40 -9.11
N ASN A 50 -8.71 -6.36 -9.70
CA ASN A 50 -7.44 -6.65 -9.04
C ASN A 50 -6.74 -5.40 -8.47
N TYR A 51 -7.39 -4.22 -8.50
CA TYR A 51 -6.78 -3.02 -7.98
C TYR A 51 -6.67 -3.06 -6.45
N ARG A 52 -5.57 -2.53 -5.93
CA ARG A 52 -5.26 -2.60 -4.50
C ARG A 52 -6.30 -1.82 -3.69
N ASN A 53 -6.90 -2.47 -2.69
CA ASN A 53 -7.75 -1.79 -1.73
C ASN A 53 -6.86 -0.99 -0.76
N PHE A 54 -6.74 0.31 -0.99
CA PHE A 54 -6.12 1.23 -0.04
C PHE A 54 -7.14 1.61 1.03
N SER A 55 -6.86 1.25 2.28
CA SER A 55 -7.52 1.82 3.45
C SER A 55 -6.49 2.66 4.20
N VAL A 56 -6.87 3.88 4.56
CA VAL A 56 -6.09 4.66 5.52
C VAL A 56 -6.31 4.02 6.89
N ASP A 57 -5.26 3.91 7.69
CA ASP A 57 -5.40 3.50 9.09
C ASP A 57 -6.33 4.51 9.80
N PRO A 58 -7.46 4.06 10.36
CA PRO A 58 -8.37 4.97 11.06
C PRO A 58 -7.77 5.50 12.37
N LEU A 59 -6.72 4.87 12.90
CA LEU A 59 -6.06 5.31 14.12
C LEU A 59 -5.14 6.50 13.83
N ALA A 60 -5.17 7.47 14.75
CA ALA A 60 -4.24 8.58 14.71
C ALA A 60 -2.80 8.07 14.87
N PRO A 61 -1.81 8.78 14.30
CA PRO A 61 -0.40 8.51 14.59
C PRO A 61 -0.15 8.46 16.09
N LEU A 62 0.83 7.66 16.53
CA LEU A 62 1.22 7.61 17.92
C LEU A 62 1.62 9.02 18.39
N PRO A 63 1.07 9.52 19.52
CA PRO A 63 1.34 10.87 20.01
C PRO A 63 2.77 11.02 20.56
N GLU A 64 3.36 9.90 20.96
CA GLU A 64 4.73 9.83 21.45
C GLU A 64 5.56 8.93 20.53
N PRO A 65 6.86 9.24 20.36
CA PRO A 65 7.75 8.33 19.65
C PRO A 65 7.76 6.97 20.37
N PRO A 66 7.78 5.86 19.63
CA PRO A 66 7.90 4.54 20.24
C PRO A 66 9.17 4.50 21.09
N GLN A 67 9.08 3.90 22.28
CA GLN A 67 10.23 3.67 23.15
C GLN A 67 11.38 3.07 22.34
N PRO A 68 12.64 3.50 22.56
CA PRO A 68 13.79 2.89 21.91
C PRO A 68 13.71 1.39 22.15
N LYS A 69 13.47 0.64 21.07
CA LYS A 69 13.53 -0.82 21.14
C LYS A 69 14.93 -1.16 21.65
N GLU A 70 15.04 -2.15 22.52
CA GLU A 70 16.33 -2.72 22.91
C GLU A 70 17.19 -2.84 21.63
N PRO A 71 18.47 -2.44 21.68
CA PRO A 71 19.31 -2.49 20.50
C PRO A 71 19.21 -3.90 19.96
N LEU A 72 18.61 -4.02 18.77
CA LEU A 72 18.52 -5.31 18.09
C LEU A 72 19.92 -5.91 18.13
N PRO A 73 20.07 -7.20 18.49
CA PRO A 73 21.39 -7.82 18.56
C PRO A 73 22.10 -7.47 17.26
N SER A 74 23.31 -6.91 17.37
CA SER A 74 24.09 -6.46 16.22
C SER A 74 24.06 -7.58 15.18
N LYS A 75 23.30 -7.38 14.11
CA LYS A 75 23.10 -8.38 13.06
C LYS A 75 24.35 -8.40 12.19
N TYR A 76 25.48 -8.73 12.81
CA TYR A 76 26.73 -8.93 12.11
C TYR A 76 26.54 -10.17 11.23
N TYR A 77 26.22 -9.93 9.97
CA TYR A 77 25.76 -10.97 9.05
C TYR A 77 26.74 -12.14 8.92
N LYS A 78 28.05 -11.94 9.18
CA LYS A 78 29.03 -13.03 9.19
C LYS A 78 28.72 -14.08 10.26
N LEU A 79 28.22 -13.66 11.44
CA LEU A 79 27.77 -14.58 12.48
C LEU A 79 26.53 -15.34 12.01
N LEU A 80 25.57 -14.66 11.39
CA LEU A 80 24.36 -15.28 10.83
C LEU A 80 24.70 -16.31 9.73
N LEU A 81 25.68 -16.01 8.87
CA LEU A 81 26.17 -16.94 7.85
C LEU A 81 26.86 -18.16 8.46
N ALA A 82 27.67 -17.96 9.50
CA ALA A 82 28.33 -19.04 10.22
C ALA A 82 27.32 -19.95 10.93
N GLU A 83 26.34 -19.37 11.63
CA GLU A 83 25.25 -20.11 12.26
C GLU A 83 24.43 -20.91 11.23
N TYR A 84 24.11 -20.30 10.09
CA TYR A 84 23.41 -21.00 9.01
C TYR A 84 24.22 -22.18 8.47
N GLN A 85 25.52 -22.00 8.25
CA GLN A 85 26.39 -23.07 7.77
C GLN A 85 26.47 -24.22 8.79
N LEU A 86 26.55 -23.92 10.08
CA LEU A 86 26.53 -24.93 11.15
C LEU A 86 25.20 -25.69 11.19
N LYS A 87 24.07 -24.98 11.04
CA LYS A 87 22.73 -25.58 11.10
C LYS A 87 22.38 -26.44 9.87
N CYS A 88 22.74 -25.97 8.68
CA CYS A 88 22.29 -26.56 7.41
C CYS A 88 23.38 -27.34 6.67
N GLY A 89 24.65 -27.27 7.12
CA GLY A 89 25.81 -27.93 6.51
C GLY A 89 26.23 -27.36 5.14
N LYS A 90 25.58 -26.31 4.65
CA LYS A 90 25.83 -25.70 3.34
C LYS A 90 26.01 -24.20 3.48
N ARG A 91 26.88 -23.61 2.65
CA ARG A 91 27.02 -22.16 2.52
C ARG A 91 25.88 -21.58 1.66
N LEU A 92 25.36 -20.41 2.03
CA LEU A 92 24.43 -19.68 1.17
C LEU A 92 25.16 -19.23 -0.10
N SER A 93 24.62 -19.60 -1.26
CA SER A 93 25.17 -19.19 -2.55
C SER A 93 24.75 -17.77 -2.90
N PRO A 94 25.63 -16.96 -3.54
CA PRO A 94 25.26 -15.67 -4.08
C PRO A 94 24.11 -15.76 -5.08
N VAL A 95 23.35 -14.66 -5.21
CA VAL A 95 22.30 -14.54 -6.23
C VAL A 95 22.94 -14.61 -7.61
N LYS A 96 22.49 -15.56 -8.43
CA LYS A 96 22.95 -15.72 -9.81
C LYS A 96 22.12 -14.83 -10.74
N TYR A 97 22.77 -13.88 -11.39
CA TYR A 97 22.15 -13.02 -12.40
C TYR A 97 22.03 -13.76 -13.74
N ARG A 98 21.02 -13.38 -14.54
CA ARG A 98 20.90 -13.88 -15.91
C ARG A 98 21.88 -13.13 -16.82
N PRO A 99 22.36 -13.73 -17.93
CA PRO A 99 23.30 -13.07 -18.83
C PRO A 99 22.77 -11.73 -19.39
N SER A 100 21.46 -11.63 -19.59
CA SER A 100 20.78 -10.45 -20.12
C SER A 100 20.35 -9.42 -19.07
N SER A 101 20.57 -9.69 -17.78
CA SER A 101 20.16 -8.74 -16.72
C SER A 101 21.23 -7.68 -16.50
N GLN A 102 20.79 -6.44 -16.27
CA GLN A 102 21.65 -5.32 -15.92
C GLN A 102 22.38 -5.64 -14.61
N GLN A 103 23.71 -5.70 -14.68
CA GLN A 103 24.55 -5.95 -13.50
C GLN A 103 24.87 -4.65 -12.79
N VAL A 104 25.03 -4.74 -11.47
CA VAL A 104 25.51 -3.63 -10.66
C VAL A 104 26.97 -3.34 -11.06
N PRO A 105 27.34 -2.08 -11.38
CA PRO A 105 28.71 -1.70 -11.69
C PRO A 105 29.67 -2.03 -10.54
N GLU A 106 30.90 -2.46 -10.86
CA GLU A 106 31.84 -3.01 -9.87
C GLU A 106 32.27 -2.01 -8.79
N HIS A 107 32.29 -0.72 -9.13
CA HIS A 107 32.64 0.36 -8.21
C HIS A 107 31.47 0.83 -7.33
N THR A 108 30.27 0.27 -7.51
CA THR A 108 29.11 0.57 -6.66
C THR A 108 29.27 -0.17 -5.33
N SER A 109 30.04 0.43 -4.43
CA SER A 109 30.09 0.04 -3.04
C SER A 109 29.43 1.12 -2.20
N CYS A 110 28.59 0.72 -1.24
CA CYS A 110 28.06 1.67 -0.28
C CYS A 110 29.18 1.99 0.74
N ALA A 111 29.36 3.27 1.09
CA ALA A 111 30.34 3.67 2.11
C ALA A 111 30.07 3.02 3.49
N CYS A 112 28.85 2.52 3.70
CA CYS A 112 28.44 1.78 4.89
C CYS A 112 28.76 0.27 4.82
N TRP A 113 29.36 -0.23 3.74
CA TRP A 113 29.41 -1.66 3.40
C TRP A 113 30.84 -2.23 3.37
N THR A 114 31.20 -2.96 4.42
CA THR A 114 32.25 -4.00 4.35
C THR A 114 31.61 -5.37 4.14
N GLY A 115 31.21 -5.61 2.88
CA GLY A 115 30.86 -6.92 2.32
C GLY A 115 29.48 -7.44 2.71
N ILE A 116 28.59 -7.68 1.74
CA ILE A 116 27.50 -8.70 1.83
C ILE A 116 27.31 -9.42 0.49
N TRP A 117 27.87 -8.92 -0.62
CA TRP A 117 27.86 -9.64 -1.89
C TRP A 117 29.27 -10.15 -2.20
N GLY A 118 29.62 -11.29 -1.61
CA GLY A 118 30.81 -12.02 -2.02
C GLY A 118 30.67 -12.43 -3.50
N ARG A 119 31.46 -11.80 -4.37
CA ARG A 119 31.95 -12.50 -5.56
C ARG A 119 32.99 -13.54 -5.08
N PRO A 120 33.07 -14.71 -5.73
CA PRO A 120 34.19 -15.64 -5.52
C PRO A 120 35.53 -14.98 -5.81
#